data_AF-A0A024H501-F1
#
_entry.id   AF-A0A024H501-F1
#
_cell.length_a   1.000
_cell.length_b   1.000
_cell.length_c   1.000
_cell.angle_alpha   90.00
_cell.angle_beta   90.00
_cell.angle_gamma   90.00
#
_symmetry.space_group_name_H-M   'P 1'
#
loop_
_entity.id
_entity.type
_entity.pdbx_description
1 polymer ?
#
loop_
_entity_poly.entity_id
_entity_poly.type
_entity_poly.pdbx_seq_one_letter_code
_entity_poly.pdbx_strand_id
1 'polypeptide(L)'
;MEGGRPFAAHEVLEARWKAGPDEERQLWQGLAQICVALTHAARGNSVGALRLFERGAARLQEYGSGEGRTYGLDLSAVVNCARDRLLTGQ
;
A
#
# COMPACT_ATOMS: atom_id res chain seq x y z
N MET A 1 -15.40 12.02 8.23
CA MET A 1 -14.77 12.12 6.89
C MET A 1 -13.44 11.42 7.02
N GLU A 2 -13.06 10.38 6.29
CA GLU A 2 -13.63 9.61 5.20
C GLU A 2 -13.08 8.19 5.41
N GLY A 3 -13.96 7.23 5.71
CA GLY A 3 -13.59 5.82 5.82
C GLY A 3 -13.24 5.31 4.44
N GLY A 4 -12.03 5.62 3.99
CA GLY A 4 -11.51 5.27 2.68
C GLY A 4 -11.64 3.78 2.47
N ARG A 5 -12.52 3.38 1.54
CA ARG A 5 -12.67 1.99 1.13
C ARG A 5 -11.32 1.55 0.56
N PRO A 6 -10.56 0.68 1.25
CA PRO A 6 -9.20 0.34 0.82
C PRO A 6 -9.19 -0.25 -0.59
N PHE A 7 -10.27 -0.93 -0.97
CA PHE A 7 -10.48 -1.44 -2.33
C PHE A 7 -10.60 -0.33 -3.39
N ALA A 8 -11.35 0.74 -3.14
CA ALA A 8 -11.45 1.84 -4.09
C ALA A 8 -10.11 2.58 -4.26
N ALA A 9 -9.35 2.71 -3.18
CA ALA A 9 -7.98 3.24 -3.25
C ALA A 9 -7.06 2.32 -4.06
N HIS A 10 -7.19 0.99 -3.91
CA HIS A 10 -6.45 0.02 -4.71
C HIS A 10 -6.68 0.20 -6.21
N GLU A 11 -7.92 0.38 -6.66
CA GLU A 11 -8.24 0.55 -8.08
C GLU A 11 -7.59 1.82 -8.68
N VAL A 12 -7.62 2.93 -7.94
CA VAL A 12 -6.98 4.19 -8.37
C VAL A 12 -5.46 4.03 -8.44
N LEU A 13 -4.86 3.38 -7.45
CA LEU A 13 -3.42 3.15 -7.40
C LEU A 13 -2.95 2.17 -8.48
N GLU A 14 -3.76 1.15 -8.78
CA GLU A 14 -3.50 0.23 -9.89
C GLU A 14 -3.52 0.95 -11.24
N ALA A 15 -4.53 1.78 -11.47
CA ALA A 15 -4.62 2.58 -12.70
C ALA A 15 -3.39 3.48 -12.87
N ARG A 16 -2.92 4.11 -11.78
CA ARG A 16 -1.72 4.95 -11.81
C ARG A 16 -0.46 4.14 -12.06
N TRP A 17 -0.32 2.91 -11.54
CA TRP A 17 0.81 2.05 -11.90
C TRP A 17 0.82 1.76 -13.40
N LYS A 18 -0.35 1.52 -14.01
CA LYS A 18 -0.46 1.05 -15.40
C LYS A 18 -0.15 2.15 -16.41
N ALA A 19 -0.46 3.39 -16.05
CA ALA A 19 -0.30 4.56 -16.91
C ALA A 19 0.90 5.45 -16.54
N GLY A 20 1.55 5.20 -15.40
CA GLY A 20 2.66 5.99 -14.89
C GLY A 20 4.03 5.57 -15.47
N PRO A 21 5.06 6.41 -15.29
CA PRO A 21 6.42 6.08 -15.70
C PRO A 21 6.99 4.92 -14.86
N ASP A 22 7.84 4.10 -15.47
CA ASP A 22 8.39 2.88 -14.86
C ASP A 22 9.14 3.13 -13.54
N GLU A 23 9.77 4.29 -13.41
CA GLU A 23 10.46 4.72 -12.18
C GLU A 23 9.51 4.77 -10.97
N GLU A 24 8.25 5.19 -11.15
CA GLU A 24 7.27 5.29 -10.07
C GLU A 24 6.50 3.99 -9.82
N ARG A 25 6.72 2.96 -10.66
CA ARG A 25 5.92 1.74 -10.64
C ARG A 25 5.98 1.04 -9.28
N GLN A 26 7.14 1.05 -8.63
CA GLN A 26 7.33 0.45 -7.31
C GLN A 26 6.51 1.17 -6.22
N LEU A 27 6.45 2.51 -6.28
CA LEU A 27 5.62 3.31 -5.38
C LEU A 27 4.13 2.94 -5.53
N TRP A 28 3.60 3.02 -6.75
CA TRP A 28 2.19 2.78 -7.00
C TRP A 28 1.78 1.33 -6.71
N GLN A 29 2.63 0.37 -7.07
CA GLN A 29 2.37 -1.03 -6.74
C GLN A 29 2.46 -1.31 -5.25
N GLY A 30 3.41 -0.70 -4.53
CA GLY A 30 3.54 -0.86 -3.08
C GLY A 30 2.30 -0.34 -2.34
N LEU A 31 1.82 0.85 -2.69
CA LEU A 31 0.59 1.43 -2.13
C LEU A 31 -0.63 0.56 -2.45
N ALA A 32 -0.77 0.10 -3.71
CA ALA A 32 -1.87 -0.76 -4.12
C ALA A 32 -1.87 -2.09 -3.32
N GLN A 33 -0.70 -2.66 -3.06
CA GLN A 33 -0.52 -3.88 -2.26
C GLN A 33 -0.93 -3.68 -0.79
N ILE A 34 -0.59 -2.53 -0.19
CA ILE A 34 -1.04 -2.20 1.16
C ILE A 34 -2.57 -2.06 1.23
N CYS A 35 -3.18 -1.40 0.26
CA CYS A 35 -4.64 -1.24 0.20
C CYS A 35 -5.39 -2.59 0.08
N VAL A 36 -4.90 -3.51 -0.75
CA VAL A 36 -5.51 -4.85 -0.86
C VAL A 36 -5.19 -5.73 0.35
N ALA A 37 -4.04 -5.55 1.02
CA ALA A 37 -3.74 -6.22 2.28
C ALA A 37 -4.77 -5.87 3.37
N LEU A 38 -5.07 -4.57 3.52
CA LEU A 38 -6.12 -4.10 4.45
C LEU A 38 -7.50 -4.67 4.09
N THR A 39 -7.82 -4.75 2.79
CA THR A 39 -9.07 -5.37 2.33
C THR A 39 -9.14 -6.86 2.68
N HIS A 40 -8.03 -7.60 2.55
CA HIS A 40 -7.97 -9.01 2.93
C HIS A 40 -8.15 -9.20 4.44
N ALA A 41 -7.53 -8.35 5.26
CA ALA A 41 -7.69 -8.40 6.71
C ALA A 41 -9.13 -8.15 7.13
N ALA A 42 -9.79 -7.13 6.55
CA ALA A 42 -11.20 -6.84 6.79
C ALA A 42 -12.15 -7.98 6.37
N ARG A 43 -11.72 -8.86 5.46
CA ARG A 43 -12.46 -10.06 5.03
C ARG A 43 -12.10 -11.33 5.82
N GLY A 44 -11.31 -11.20 6.89
CA GLY A 44 -10.87 -12.33 7.73
C GLY A 44 -9.74 -13.17 7.13
N ASN A 45 -9.11 -12.75 6.04
CA ASN A 45 -7.98 -13.45 5.43
C ASN A 45 -6.64 -12.85 5.90
N SER A 46 -6.32 -13.06 7.18
CA SER A 46 -5.13 -12.47 7.83
C SER A 46 -3.81 -12.96 7.21
N VAL A 47 -3.74 -14.23 6.80
CA VAL A 47 -2.53 -14.79 6.15
C VAL A 47 -2.29 -14.13 4.79
N GLY A 48 -3.34 -13.99 3.99
CA GLY A 48 -3.26 -13.31 2.70
C GLY A 48 -2.93 -11.82 2.87
N ALA A 49 -3.51 -11.17 3.87
CA ALA A 49 -3.24 -9.78 4.21
C ALA A 49 -1.76 -9.55 4.55
N LEU A 50 -1.19 -10.36 5.45
CA LEU A 50 0.20 -10.22 5.87
C LEU A 50 1.17 -10.37 4.67
N ARG A 51 0.97 -11.39 3.83
CA ARG A 51 1.82 -11.62 2.64
C ARG A 51 1.75 -10.48 1.63
N LEU A 52 0.61 -9.83 1.49
CA LEU A 52 0.45 -8.67 0.61
C LEU A 52 1.09 -7.42 1.22
N PHE A 53 0.93 -7.23 2.53
CA PHE A 53 1.54 -6.14 3.27
C PHE A 53 3.06 -6.20 3.22
N GLU A 54 3.67 -7.36 3.50
CA GLU A 54 5.14 -7.53 3.49
C GLU A 54 5.73 -7.17 2.13
N ARG A 55 5.11 -7.65 1.04
CA ARG A 55 5.52 -7.31 -0.33
C ARG A 55 5.35 -5.83 -0.64
N GLY A 56 4.22 -5.23 -0.24
CA GLY A 56 3.97 -3.81 -0.44
C GLY A 56 4.97 -2.93 0.32
N ALA A 57 5.22 -3.27 1.59
CA ALA A 57 6.16 -2.55 2.45
C ALA A 57 7.60 -2.63 1.95
N ALA A 58 8.04 -3.81 1.46
CA ALA A 58 9.37 -3.96 0.87
C ALA A 58 9.56 -3.02 -0.33
N ARG A 59 8.58 -2.97 -1.25
CA ARG A 59 8.63 -2.10 -2.42
C ARG A 59 8.68 -0.61 -2.06
N LEU A 60 7.91 -0.21 -1.04
CA LEU A 60 7.92 1.17 -0.56
C LEU A 60 9.24 1.54 0.11
N GLN A 61 9.87 0.62 0.84
CA GLN A 61 11.21 0.84 1.41
C GLN A 61 12.28 0.95 0.33
N GLU A 62 12.27 0.06 -0.66
CA GLU A 62 13.19 0.11 -1.80
C GLU A 62 13.03 1.42 -2.57
N TYR A 63 11.79 1.83 -2.87
CA TYR A 63 11.51 3.09 -3.55
C TYR A 63 11.94 4.31 -2.72
N GLY A 64 11.64 4.32 -1.43
CA GLY A 64 11.99 5.42 -0.52
C GLY A 64 13.49 5.56 -0.25
N SER A 65 14.29 4.56 -0.59
CA SER A 65 15.75 4.61 -0.53
C SER A 65 16.38 5.23 -1.79
N GLY A 66 15.59 5.45 -2.85
CA GLY A 66 16.02 6.09 -4.09
C GLY A 66 15.66 7.58 -4.16
N GLU A 67 15.91 8.20 -5.32
CA GLU A 67 15.60 9.62 -5.60
C GLU A 67 14.18 9.84 -6.16
N GLY A 68 13.33 8.81 -6.11
CA GLY A 68 11.98 8.85 -6.66
C GLY A 68 11.07 9.85 -5.93
N ARG A 69 10.21 10.55 -6.67
CA ARG A 69 9.27 11.51 -6.09
C ARG A 69 8.17 10.79 -5.31
N THR A 70 8.13 11.02 -3.99
CA THR A 70 7.07 10.47 -3.11
C THR A 70 5.79 11.31 -3.07
N TYR A 71 5.74 12.43 -3.80
CA TYR A 71 4.59 13.33 -3.85
C TYR A 71 4.15 13.87 -2.48
N GLY A 72 5.10 13.99 -1.54
CA GLY A 72 4.83 14.42 -0.16
C GLY A 72 4.31 13.30 0.75
N LEU A 73 4.27 12.05 0.27
CA LEU A 73 3.93 10.91 1.10
C LEU A 73 5.10 10.51 1.99
N ASP A 74 4.82 10.34 3.27
CA ASP A 74 5.71 9.64 4.20
C ASP A 74 5.43 8.13 4.10
N LEU A 75 6.27 7.43 3.33
CA LEU A 75 6.10 6.00 3.08
C LEU A 75 6.23 5.16 4.36
N SER A 76 7.11 5.58 5.27
CA SER A 76 7.29 4.92 6.57
C SER A 76 6.05 5.07 7.44
N ALA A 77 5.45 6.26 7.49
CA ALA A 77 4.20 6.50 8.20
C ALA A 77 3.04 5.67 7.61
N VAL A 78 2.94 5.58 6.28
CA VAL A 78 1.93 4.74 5.60
C VAL A 78 2.08 3.27 5.99
N VAL A 79 3.31 2.74 5.93
CA VAL A 79 3.59 1.33 6.29
C VAL A 79 3.27 1.06 7.76
N ASN A 80 3.65 1.97 8.66
CA ASN A 80 3.38 1.82 10.09
C ASN A 80 1.88 1.87 10.42
N CYS A 81 1.14 2.80 9.81
CA CYS A 81 -0.31 2.91 9.95
C CYS A 81 -1.02 1.65 9.44
N ALA A 82 -0.60 1.11 8.29
CA ALA A 82 -1.16 -0.13 7.78
C ALA A 82 -0.85 -1.32 8.67
N ARG A 83 0.38 -1.41 9.20
CA ARG A 83 0.78 -2.47 10.14
C ARG A 83 -0.09 -2.45 11.40
N ASP A 84 -0.29 -1.28 11.99
CA ASP A 84 -1.14 -1.11 13.17
C ASP A 84 -2.55 -1.66 12.92
N ARG A 85 -3.17 -1.26 11.81
CA ARG A 85 -4.51 -1.74 11.42
C ARG A 85 -4.60 -3.25 11.20
N LEU A 86 -3.56 -3.86 10.65
CA LEU A 86 -3.50 -5.32 10.47
C LEU A 86 -3.42 -6.06 11.81
N LEU A 87 -2.84 -5.44 12.84
CA LEU A 87 -2.72 -6.01 14.18
C LEU A 87 -3.97 -5.73 15.04
N THR A 88 -4.65 -4.60 14.82
CA THR A 88 -5.80 -4.19 15.62
C THR A 88 -7.15 -4.77 15.16
N GLY A 89 -7.22 -5.39 13.98
CA GLY A 89 -8.39 -6.15 13.51
C GLY A 89 -9.71 -5.37 13.42
N GLN A 90 -9.68 -4.03 13.39
CA GLN A 90 -10.85 -3.15 13.28
C GLN A 90 -11.33 -3.01 11.84
#